data_AF-A0A4S4M610-F1
#
_entry.id   AF-A0A4S4M610-F1
#
_cell.length_a   1.000
_cell.length_b   1.000
_cell.length_c   1.000
_cell.angle_alpha   90.00
_cell.angle_beta   90.00
_cell.angle_gamma   90.00
#
_symmetry.space_group_name_H-M   'P 1'
#
loop_
_entity.id
_entity.type
_entity.pdbx_description
1 polymer ?
#
loop_
_entity_poly.entity_id
_entity_poly.type
_entity_poly.pdbx_seq_one_letter_code
_entity_poly.pdbx_strand_id
1 'polypeptide(L)'
;MLGCDKKLKNDGLADESSIKDGKTANGSKADSAGAKERNRALIQIKQVAVMSIMMQSANQQCNALGSIIGIFLHSCNTPEKVIKMLSRIGISISVSSVNNAIKSLSVDSRHTIIQLGQKLTAGFAYDNFDVNLKVSMLTVEQSEDTLVHLTSGDVLQLEHCAPEDLKCSEELWKKSPLNDEADESLPQHTYVDLLTLHPETEHASGLTRRGQFNTWRFILDLIEHGPAYFQQFRDRLHDPEIIDQIPLSKLEHTPARSMDINQSKVLGNLQAIANLLAQGGLGDPNDDDCDSEVVDISEFVTLIYGDLGTWEWVRSLLERRAIEDTPWLRYQFVVFVMGLFHLKMACADAIWQIFINPPKSRQDNNTFIKFVDKLRPKETGKITSDPGFRRMHEVIGHIGICLRLDAWRVEVEKRHPECKTLDDWAKLQPSFEDIEDIARTLVSDYVLGEGIDISDLRSNKTAACDLEHENILLMHQYLLLYEEITFAMNGGDVGRVETVFPPWIAILKACGKHKYADAMTDFLTNVHFVYPEGLRRAVRYNMLVNPTGKPGQYRGVDWVVELLNLFMKHVYGGSGSNFTKE
;
A
#
# COMPACT_ATOMS: atom_id res chain seq x y z
N MET A 1 -1.47 -24.70 6.04
CA MET A 1 -0.73 -24.04 7.14
C MET A 1 0.76 -24.17 6.86
N LEU A 2 1.35 -23.15 6.25
CA LEU A 2 2.80 -22.95 6.21
C LEU A 2 3.00 -21.62 6.93
N GLY A 3 3.71 -21.65 8.05
CA GLY A 3 3.99 -20.49 8.89
C GLY A 3 4.64 -19.40 8.06
N CYS A 4 3.96 -18.27 7.95
CA CYS A 4 4.50 -17.06 7.38
C CYS A 4 5.29 -16.30 8.46
N ASP A 5 6.25 -16.97 9.09
CA ASP A 5 7.32 -16.32 9.85
C ASP A 5 8.32 -15.76 8.83
N LYS A 6 7.96 -14.66 8.18
CA LYS A 6 8.91 -13.88 7.39
C LYS A 6 9.25 -12.62 8.16
N LYS A 7 10.47 -12.63 8.72
CA LYS A 7 11.24 -11.46 9.13
C LYS A 7 11.04 -10.31 8.14
N LEU A 8 10.21 -9.35 8.53
CA LEU A 8 10.10 -8.03 7.91
C LEU A 8 11.47 -7.35 7.97
N LYS A 9 12.24 -7.43 6.86
CA LYS A 9 13.37 -6.53 6.63
C LYS A 9 12.85 -5.27 5.95
N ASN A 10 12.43 -4.32 6.77
CA ASN A 10 12.62 -2.86 6.79
C ASN A 10 12.88 -2.00 5.54
N ASP A 11 12.86 -2.51 4.32
CA ASP A 11 13.31 -1.72 3.17
C ASP A 11 12.15 -0.97 2.48
N GLY A 12 10.88 -1.16 2.85
CA GLY A 12 9.70 -0.74 2.07
C GLY A 12 9.11 0.66 2.33
N LEU A 13 9.49 1.35 3.41
CA LEU A 13 8.79 2.57 3.87
C LEU A 13 9.65 3.85 3.84
N ALA A 14 10.94 3.72 3.53
CA ALA A 14 11.86 4.85 3.41
C ALA A 14 12.38 4.95 1.97
N ASP A 15 11.68 5.71 1.13
CA ASP A 15 12.25 6.79 0.28
C ASP A 15 11.24 7.26 -0.79
N GLU A 16 10.53 8.35 -0.52
CA GLU A 16 10.17 9.35 -1.56
C GLU A 16 10.78 10.73 -1.20
N SER A 17 11.85 10.73 -0.39
CA SER A 17 12.57 11.95 -0.01
C SER A 17 14.09 11.74 -0.02
N SER A 18 14.65 11.22 -1.11
CA SER A 18 16.09 11.28 -1.37
C SER A 18 16.40 12.27 -2.50
N ILE A 19 16.84 13.46 -2.08
CA ILE A 19 17.54 14.41 -2.95
C ILE A 19 18.83 13.72 -3.40
N LYS A 20 18.91 13.39 -4.70
CA LYS A 20 20.07 12.78 -5.34
C LYS A 20 21.24 13.79 -5.41
N ASP A 21 22.30 13.54 -4.65
CA ASP A 21 23.60 14.18 -4.85
C ASP A 21 24.33 13.56 -6.05
N GLY A 22 24.07 14.10 -7.25
CA GLY A 22 24.82 13.80 -8.47
C GLY A 22 26.01 14.74 -8.64
N LYS A 23 27.24 14.28 -8.35
CA LYS A 23 28.47 15.00 -8.70
C LYS A 23 28.75 14.87 -10.20
N THR A 24 28.50 15.93 -10.96
CA THR A 24 29.09 16.13 -12.30
C THR A 24 30.06 17.31 -12.27
N ALA A 25 31.19 17.15 -12.95
CA ALA A 25 32.39 17.98 -12.87
C ALA A 25 32.31 19.37 -13.55
N ASN A 26 31.21 20.11 -13.33
CA ASN A 26 31.07 21.55 -13.62
C ASN A 26 30.75 22.39 -12.36
N GLY A 27 30.93 21.81 -11.17
CA GLY A 27 30.29 22.23 -9.90
C GLY A 27 30.86 23.41 -9.11
N SER A 28 31.95 24.08 -9.52
CA SER A 28 32.65 24.98 -8.57
C SER A 28 31.87 26.26 -8.18
N LYS A 29 31.01 26.79 -9.06
CA LYS A 29 30.21 28.00 -8.76
C LYS A 29 28.84 27.69 -8.15
N ALA A 30 28.14 26.65 -8.64
CA ALA A 30 26.82 26.25 -8.15
C ALA A 30 26.90 25.64 -6.73
N ASP A 31 27.90 24.81 -6.45
CA ASP A 31 28.13 24.28 -5.10
C ASP A 31 28.49 25.37 -4.09
N SER A 32 29.18 26.44 -4.53
CA SER A 32 29.53 27.57 -3.68
C SER A 32 28.30 28.41 -3.27
N ALA A 33 27.29 28.49 -4.13
CA ALA A 33 26.05 29.22 -3.87
C ALA A 33 25.17 28.45 -2.89
N GLY A 34 24.97 27.14 -3.11
CA GLY A 34 24.24 26.27 -2.19
C GLY A 34 24.93 26.14 -0.82
N ALA A 35 26.26 26.12 -0.78
CA ALA A 35 27.01 26.12 0.48
C ALA A 35 26.86 27.42 1.27
N LYS A 36 26.83 28.58 0.59
CA LYS A 36 26.60 29.89 1.23
C LYS A 36 25.17 30.00 1.77
N GLU A 37 24.19 29.53 1.02
CA GLU A 37 22.79 29.51 1.44
C GLU A 37 22.58 28.61 2.67
N ARG A 38 23.15 27.40 2.65
CA ARG A 38 23.14 26.50 3.82
C ARG A 38 23.79 27.14 5.05
N ASN A 39 24.93 27.81 4.89
CA ASN A 39 25.60 28.50 5.99
C ASN A 39 24.74 29.65 6.55
N ARG A 40 24.05 30.40 5.69
CA ARG A 40 23.13 31.46 6.11
C ARG A 40 21.95 30.88 6.91
N ALA A 41 21.36 29.78 6.44
CA ALA A 41 20.29 29.08 7.15
C ALA A 41 20.76 28.58 8.53
N LEU A 42 21.96 27.99 8.63
CA LEU A 42 22.54 27.55 9.90
C LEU A 42 22.77 28.72 10.88
N ILE A 43 23.19 29.88 10.39
CA ILE A 43 23.34 31.09 11.23
C ILE A 43 21.97 31.54 11.75
N GLN A 44 20.95 31.56 10.89
CA GLN A 44 19.58 31.91 11.31
C GLN A 44 19.05 30.95 12.38
N ILE A 45 19.23 29.64 12.22
CA ILE A 45 18.84 28.63 13.22
C ILE A 45 19.54 28.92 14.57
N LYS A 46 20.84 29.20 14.55
CA LYS A 46 21.60 29.54 15.77
C LYS A 46 21.10 30.82 16.42
N GLN A 47 20.78 31.85 15.63
CA GLN A 47 20.22 33.10 16.14
C GLN A 47 18.87 32.87 16.82
N VAL A 48 17.97 32.09 16.19
CA VAL A 48 16.67 31.73 16.76
C VAL A 48 16.84 30.96 18.07
N ALA A 49 17.76 30.00 18.12
CA ALA A 49 18.03 29.25 19.35
C ALA A 49 18.52 30.16 20.49
N VAL A 50 19.48 31.05 20.23
CA VAL A 50 19.98 32.01 21.23
C VAL A 50 18.88 32.95 21.70
N MET A 51 18.09 33.51 20.78
CA MET A 51 16.96 34.37 21.13
C MET A 51 15.94 33.61 21.99
N SER A 52 15.64 32.35 21.67
CA SER A 52 14.73 31.53 22.46
C SER A 52 15.25 31.29 23.88
N ILE A 53 16.55 31.04 24.06
CA ILE A 53 17.16 30.87 25.39
C ILE A 53 17.03 32.16 26.20
N MET A 54 17.33 33.31 25.58
CA MET A 54 17.20 34.62 26.22
C MET A 54 15.75 34.93 26.60
N MET A 55 14.79 34.62 25.71
CA MET A 55 13.36 34.78 25.96
C MET A 55 12.87 33.88 27.09
N GLN A 56 13.25 32.61 27.11
CA GLN A 56 12.91 31.67 28.20
C GLN A 56 13.49 32.13 29.54
N SER A 57 14.72 32.67 29.52
CA SER A 57 15.38 33.20 30.73
C SER A 57 14.65 34.42 31.30
N ALA A 58 14.04 35.24 30.43
CA ALA A 58 13.22 36.38 30.84
C ALA A 58 11.80 35.96 31.27
N ASN A 59 11.20 34.95 30.62
CA ASN A 59 9.90 34.39 30.95
C ASN A 59 9.87 32.88 30.66
N GLN A 60 9.69 32.06 31.70
CA GLN A 60 9.66 30.60 31.59
C GLN A 60 8.50 30.06 30.72
N GLN A 61 7.48 30.88 30.44
CA GLN A 61 6.39 30.55 29.50
C GLN A 61 6.82 30.67 28.03
N CYS A 62 7.90 31.40 27.72
CA CYS A 62 8.46 31.52 26.37
C CYS A 62 9.32 30.30 26.01
N ASN A 63 8.73 29.10 26.08
CA ASN A 63 9.46 27.84 25.96
C ASN A 63 9.13 27.04 24.69
N ALA A 64 8.42 27.61 23.72
CA ALA A 64 7.94 26.89 22.52
C ALA A 64 9.02 26.06 21.81
N LEU A 65 10.19 26.66 21.52
CA LEU A 65 11.30 25.93 20.90
C LEU A 65 11.87 24.85 21.84
N GLY A 66 12.03 25.17 23.12
CA GLY A 66 12.50 24.22 24.13
C GLY A 66 11.55 23.04 24.34
N SER A 67 10.24 23.25 24.15
CA SER A 67 9.20 22.23 24.20
C SER A 67 9.29 21.30 22.99
N ILE A 68 9.43 21.86 21.78
CA ILE A 68 9.65 21.09 20.54
C ILE A 68 10.91 20.23 20.67
N ILE A 69 12.03 20.84 21.10
CA ILE A 69 13.30 20.12 21.28
C ILE A 69 13.17 19.06 22.38
N GLY A 70 12.52 19.36 23.50
CA GLY A 70 12.35 18.41 24.60
C GLY A 70 11.54 17.18 24.19
N ILE A 71 10.42 17.37 23.50
CA ILE A 71 9.58 16.28 22.96
C ILE A 71 10.35 15.49 21.90
N PHE A 72 11.04 16.17 20.98
CA PHE A 72 11.87 15.51 19.97
C PHE A 72 12.95 14.63 20.59
N LEU A 73 13.69 15.14 21.58
CA LEU A 73 14.74 14.39 22.27
C LEU A 73 14.16 13.16 22.98
N HIS A 74 12.99 13.30 23.61
CA HIS A 74 12.28 12.19 24.22
C HIS A 74 11.87 11.13 23.19
N SER A 75 11.31 11.55 22.05
CA SER A 75 10.97 10.62 20.95
C SER A 75 12.19 9.90 20.36
N CYS A 76 13.37 10.51 20.45
CA CYS A 76 14.64 9.91 20.03
C CYS A 76 15.26 9.01 21.11
N ASN A 77 14.54 8.70 22.19
CA ASN A 77 15.05 7.92 23.34
C ASN A 77 16.31 8.53 23.98
N THR A 78 16.42 9.87 23.98
CA THR A 78 17.57 10.56 24.56
C THR A 78 17.61 10.31 26.08
N PRO A 79 18.76 9.89 26.66
CA PRO A 79 18.85 9.65 28.10
C PRO A 79 18.42 10.88 28.92
N GLU A 80 17.64 10.67 29.99
CA GLU A 80 17.15 11.78 30.82
C GLU A 80 18.27 12.71 31.32
N LYS A 81 19.48 12.17 31.56
CA LYS A 81 20.64 12.97 31.97
C LYS A 81 21.01 14.04 30.93
N VAL A 82 20.90 13.70 29.65
CA VAL A 82 21.15 14.62 28.53
C VAL A 82 20.03 15.65 28.46
N ILE A 83 18.76 15.25 28.56
CA ILE A 83 17.62 16.18 28.58
C ILE A 83 17.74 17.15 29.77
N LYS A 84 18.10 16.65 30.96
CA LYS A 84 18.36 17.47 32.16
C LYS A 84 19.49 18.48 31.94
N MET A 85 20.57 18.09 31.25
CA MET A 85 21.66 19.00 30.90
C MET A 85 21.20 20.07 29.93
N LEU A 86 20.52 19.69 28.84
CA LEU A 86 20.00 20.61 27.83
C LEU A 86 18.94 21.57 28.39
N SER A 87 18.14 21.10 29.35
CA SER A 87 17.18 21.93 30.06
C SER A 87 17.84 23.00 30.92
N ARG A 88 18.94 22.67 31.60
CA ARG A 88 19.69 23.63 32.44
C ARG A 88 20.36 24.75 31.62
N ILE A 89 20.67 24.50 30.35
CA ILE A 89 21.24 25.51 29.44
C ILE A 89 20.19 26.21 28.57
N GLY A 90 18.89 25.96 28.80
CA GLY A 90 17.78 26.64 28.12
C GLY A 90 17.46 26.13 26.71
N ILE A 91 18.03 25.00 26.28
CA ILE A 91 17.78 24.41 24.95
C ILE A 91 16.51 23.54 24.96
N SER A 92 16.16 22.96 26.10
CA SER A 92 15.01 22.06 26.28
C SER A 92 14.18 22.46 27.50
N ILE A 93 12.93 22.00 27.55
CA ILE A 93 12.17 21.95 28.80
C ILE A 93 12.64 20.81 29.71
N SER A 94 12.22 20.82 30.98
CA SER A 94 12.56 19.77 31.95
C SER A 94 11.94 18.42 31.57
N VAL A 95 12.55 17.32 32.02
CA VAL A 95 11.99 15.95 31.83
C VAL A 95 10.54 15.85 32.34
N SER A 96 10.24 16.46 33.49
CA SER A 96 8.87 16.50 34.01
C SER A 96 7.90 17.24 33.09
N SER A 97 8.34 18.34 32.48
CA SER A 97 7.52 19.10 31.53
C SER A 97 7.32 18.32 30.23
N VAL A 98 8.34 17.59 29.77
CA VAL A 98 8.20 16.66 28.63
C VAL A 98 7.16 15.59 28.94
N ASN A 99 7.27 14.90 30.08
CA ASN A 99 6.32 13.86 30.46
C ASN A 99 4.88 14.40 30.59
N ASN A 100 4.72 15.61 31.14
CA ASN A 100 3.41 16.27 31.19
C ASN A 100 2.87 16.59 29.80
N ALA A 101 3.73 17.04 28.87
CA ALA A 101 3.35 17.30 27.48
C ALA A 101 2.94 16.01 26.77
N ILE A 102 3.69 14.91 26.93
CA ILE A 102 3.33 13.60 26.38
C ILE A 102 2.01 13.09 26.96
N LYS A 103 1.79 13.23 28.28
CA LYS A 103 0.51 12.88 28.91
C LYS A 103 -0.65 13.71 28.35
N SER A 104 -0.46 15.03 28.17
CA SER A 104 -1.47 15.90 27.55
C SER A 104 -1.77 15.46 26.12
N LEU A 105 -0.74 15.24 25.29
CA LEU A 105 -0.89 14.76 23.92
C LEU A 105 -1.61 13.40 23.84
N SER A 106 -1.34 12.51 24.80
CA SER A 106 -2.02 11.21 24.89
C SER A 106 -3.51 11.35 25.22
N VAL A 107 -3.87 12.26 26.14
CA VAL A 107 -5.27 12.56 26.47
C VAL A 107 -5.98 13.21 25.28
N ASP A 108 -5.34 14.18 24.62
CA ASP A 108 -5.90 14.86 23.45
C ASP A 108 -6.07 13.90 22.27
N SER A 109 -5.11 13.00 22.05
CA SER A 109 -5.21 11.92 21.06
C SER A 109 -6.40 10.99 21.37
N ARG A 110 -6.56 10.58 22.63
CA ARG A 110 -7.72 9.78 23.06
C ARG A 110 -9.04 10.48 22.77
N HIS A 111 -9.17 11.76 23.10
CA HIS A 111 -10.39 12.51 22.77
C HIS A 111 -10.63 12.60 21.27
N THR A 112 -9.58 12.78 20.47
CA THR A 112 -9.67 12.83 19.01
C THR A 112 -10.17 11.49 18.45
N ILE A 113 -9.65 10.37 18.94
CA ILE A 113 -10.08 9.02 18.53
C ILE A 113 -11.55 8.79 18.90
N ILE A 114 -11.97 9.15 20.11
CA ILE A 114 -13.36 9.02 20.55
C ILE A 114 -14.28 9.86 19.65
N GLN A 115 -13.94 11.13 19.43
CA GLN A 115 -14.72 12.01 18.56
C GLN A 115 -14.81 11.45 17.13
N LEU A 116 -13.71 10.90 16.61
CA LEU A 116 -13.68 10.32 15.28
C LEU A 116 -14.56 9.06 15.19
N GLY A 117 -14.44 8.14 16.15
CA GLY A 117 -15.27 6.92 16.21
C GLY A 117 -16.76 7.23 16.34
N GLN A 118 -17.12 8.15 17.23
CA GLN A 118 -18.52 8.55 17.48
C GLN A 118 -19.19 9.28 16.29
N LYS A 119 -18.45 9.68 15.24
CA LYS A 119 -19.05 10.18 13.99
C LYS A 119 -19.80 9.08 13.21
N LEU A 120 -19.59 7.80 13.52
CA LEU A 120 -20.13 6.63 12.79
C LEU A 120 -19.65 6.50 11.35
N THR A 121 -18.81 7.41 10.86
CA THR A 121 -18.11 7.36 9.57
C THR A 121 -16.62 7.12 9.80
N ALA A 122 -16.28 6.21 10.73
CA ALA A 122 -14.92 5.86 11.05
C ALA A 122 -14.59 4.44 10.55
N GLY A 123 -13.41 4.31 9.95
CA GLY A 123 -12.80 3.03 9.62
C GLY A 123 -11.75 2.67 10.65
N PHE A 124 -11.60 1.37 10.94
CA PHE A 124 -10.62 0.89 11.90
C PHE A 124 -9.67 -0.07 11.21
N ALA A 125 -8.39 0.28 11.19
CA ALA A 125 -7.34 -0.54 10.62
C ALA A 125 -6.43 -1.03 11.72
N TYR A 126 -5.97 -2.27 11.64
CA TYR A 126 -5.06 -2.81 12.63
C TYR A 126 -4.14 -3.89 12.05
N ASP A 127 -2.97 -4.04 12.66
CA ASP A 127 -1.96 -4.99 12.23
C ASP A 127 -1.07 -5.45 13.39
N ASN A 128 -0.37 -6.56 13.25
CA ASN A 128 0.55 -7.07 14.26
C ASN A 128 1.93 -6.44 14.12
N PHE A 129 2.56 -6.23 15.27
CA PHE A 129 3.96 -5.83 15.29
C PHE A 129 4.67 -6.47 16.47
N ASP A 130 5.80 -7.11 16.16
CA ASP A 130 6.64 -7.72 17.17
C ASP A 130 7.71 -6.75 17.64
N VAL A 131 7.92 -6.71 18.96
CA VAL A 131 8.99 -5.94 19.57
C VAL A 131 9.86 -6.84 20.43
N ASN A 132 11.17 -6.77 20.24
CA ASN A 132 12.12 -7.56 21.02
C ASN A 132 12.61 -6.77 22.24
N LEU A 133 12.08 -7.10 23.42
CA LEU A 133 12.49 -6.52 24.70
C LEU A 133 13.76 -7.20 25.20
N LYS A 134 14.92 -6.68 24.82
CA LYS A 134 16.21 -7.23 25.26
C LYS A 134 16.42 -7.01 26.77
N VAL A 135 16.26 -8.07 27.57
CA VAL A 135 16.54 -8.04 29.01
C VAL A 135 18.06 -8.10 29.27
N SER A 136 18.57 -7.24 30.17
CA SER A 136 20.00 -7.16 30.51
C SER A 136 20.52 -8.36 31.31
N MET A 137 19.66 -9.07 32.04
CA MET A 137 20.01 -10.30 32.75
C MET A 137 18.86 -11.29 32.62
N LEU A 138 19.13 -12.46 32.05
CA LEU A 138 18.20 -13.59 32.04
C LEU A 138 18.21 -14.22 33.43
N THR A 139 17.08 -14.21 34.14
CA THR A 139 16.90 -15.08 35.32
C THR A 139 16.64 -16.50 34.84
N VAL A 140 17.05 -17.50 35.64
CA VAL A 140 16.92 -18.94 35.33
C VAL A 140 15.47 -19.36 35.02
N GLU A 141 14.48 -18.57 35.47
CA GLU A 141 13.05 -18.81 35.27
C GLU A 141 12.45 -18.11 34.04
N GLN A 142 13.17 -17.17 33.38
CA GLN A 142 12.72 -16.46 32.17
C GLN A 142 13.55 -16.84 30.94
N SER A 143 13.87 -18.13 30.80
CA SER A 143 14.39 -18.66 29.55
C SER A 143 13.22 -18.87 28.59
N GLU A 144 12.98 -17.91 27.67
CA GLU A 144 13.02 -18.17 26.21
C GLU A 144 12.34 -17.12 25.32
N ASP A 145 11.49 -16.21 25.81
CA ASP A 145 10.79 -15.28 24.90
C ASP A 145 10.95 -13.80 25.28
N THR A 146 11.90 -13.12 24.63
CA THR A 146 12.03 -11.66 24.66
C THR A 146 11.16 -10.97 23.61
N LEU A 147 10.45 -11.75 22.78
CA LEU A 147 9.58 -11.24 21.74
C LEU A 147 8.20 -10.95 22.33
N VAL A 148 7.74 -9.71 22.16
CA VAL A 148 6.39 -9.30 22.55
C VAL A 148 5.58 -9.06 21.29
N HIS A 149 4.47 -9.78 21.20
CA HIS A 149 3.49 -9.65 20.11
C HIS A 149 2.47 -8.58 20.49
N LEU A 150 2.52 -7.44 19.81
CA LEU A 150 1.59 -6.32 20.00
C LEU A 150 0.74 -6.14 18.75
N THR A 151 -0.37 -5.41 18.91
CA THR A 151 -1.22 -5.00 17.79
C THR A 151 -1.28 -3.48 17.74
N SER A 152 -1.00 -2.91 16.57
CA SER A 152 -1.18 -1.50 16.28
C SER A 152 -2.56 -1.27 15.69
N GLY A 153 -3.10 -0.07 15.90
CA GLY A 153 -4.38 0.32 15.33
C GLY A 153 -4.33 1.74 14.83
N ASP A 154 -5.23 2.05 13.90
CA ASP A 154 -5.44 3.38 13.35
C ASP A 154 -6.94 3.59 13.14
N VAL A 155 -7.41 4.80 13.46
CA VAL A 155 -8.80 5.19 13.25
C VAL A 155 -8.82 6.26 12.18
N LEU A 156 -9.55 6.00 11.10
CA LEU A 156 -9.54 6.77 9.87
C LEU A 156 -10.92 7.39 9.66
N GLN A 157 -10.98 8.66 9.25
CA GLN A 157 -12.22 9.24 8.74
C GLN A 157 -12.56 8.59 7.40
N LEU A 158 -13.77 8.06 7.27
CA LEU A 158 -14.31 7.65 5.97
C LEU A 158 -14.75 8.90 5.22
N GLU A 159 -14.20 9.07 4.03
CA GLU A 159 -14.52 10.17 3.12
C GLU A 159 -15.62 9.75 2.15
N HIS A 160 -16.36 10.74 1.62
CA HIS A 160 -17.43 10.52 0.63
C HIS A 160 -18.52 9.55 1.10
N CYS A 161 -18.77 9.51 2.41
CA CYS A 161 -19.70 8.61 3.09
C CYS A 161 -20.47 9.38 4.16
N ALA A 162 -21.79 9.18 4.23
CA ALA A 162 -22.63 9.63 5.33
C ALA A 162 -22.90 8.47 6.31
N PRO A 163 -23.24 8.74 7.59
CA PRO A 163 -23.62 7.68 8.54
C PRO A 163 -24.75 6.78 8.01
N GLU A 164 -25.69 7.36 7.26
CA GLU A 164 -26.82 6.64 6.66
C GLU A 164 -26.39 5.58 5.65
N ASP A 165 -25.28 5.79 4.94
CA ASP A 165 -24.72 4.82 3.99
C ASP A 165 -24.24 3.54 4.69
N LEU A 166 -23.90 3.66 5.99
CA LEU A 166 -23.43 2.56 6.83
C LEU A 166 -24.55 1.94 7.67
N LYS A 167 -25.75 2.53 7.69
CA LYS A 167 -26.90 2.05 8.48
C LYS A 167 -27.60 0.87 7.81
N CYS A 168 -26.89 -0.23 7.60
CA CYS A 168 -27.39 -1.41 6.90
C CYS A 168 -27.02 -2.76 7.55
N SER A 169 -26.59 -2.75 8.83
CA SER A 169 -26.19 -3.96 9.59
C SER A 169 -27.27 -5.06 9.56
N GLU A 170 -28.53 -4.71 9.83
CA GLU A 170 -29.64 -5.66 9.82
C GLU A 170 -29.96 -6.19 8.42
N GLU A 171 -29.88 -5.34 7.39
CA GLU A 171 -30.10 -5.74 5.99
C GLU A 171 -29.07 -6.78 5.54
N LEU A 172 -27.79 -6.55 5.87
CA LEU A 172 -26.72 -7.48 5.56
C LEU A 172 -26.90 -8.81 6.30
N TRP A 173 -27.29 -8.77 7.58
CA TRP A 173 -27.52 -9.98 8.35
C TRP A 173 -28.64 -10.85 7.75
N LYS A 174 -29.74 -10.25 7.27
CA LYS A 174 -30.83 -10.97 6.61
C LYS A 174 -30.41 -11.70 5.33
N LYS A 175 -29.41 -11.16 4.61
CA LYS A 175 -28.85 -11.76 3.39
C LYS A 175 -27.63 -12.64 3.66
N SER A 176 -27.15 -12.70 4.91
CA SER A 176 -25.91 -13.37 5.25
C SER A 176 -26.08 -14.89 5.18
N PRO A 177 -25.14 -15.63 4.56
CA PRO A 177 -25.15 -17.09 4.60
C PRO A 177 -24.89 -17.65 6.01
N LEU A 178 -24.50 -16.81 6.97
CA LEU A 178 -24.32 -17.19 8.38
C LEU A 178 -25.61 -17.10 9.20
N ASN A 179 -26.68 -16.55 8.63
CA ASN A 179 -27.97 -16.47 9.29
C ASN A 179 -28.81 -17.68 8.88
N ASP A 180 -29.14 -18.55 9.84
CA ASP A 180 -29.94 -19.75 9.61
C ASP A 180 -31.37 -19.44 9.11
N GLU A 181 -31.84 -18.20 9.30
CA GLU A 181 -33.13 -17.72 8.82
C GLU A 181 -33.04 -16.97 7.47
N ALA A 182 -31.87 -16.96 6.82
CA ALA A 182 -31.66 -16.25 5.57
C ALA A 182 -32.49 -16.86 4.41
N ASP A 183 -32.86 -15.99 3.46
CA ASP A 183 -33.56 -16.41 2.26
C ASP A 183 -32.59 -17.15 1.30
N GLU A 184 -32.75 -18.48 1.20
CA GLU A 184 -31.98 -19.34 0.30
C GLU A 184 -32.23 -19.03 -1.20
N SER A 185 -33.20 -18.17 -1.55
CA SER A 185 -33.52 -17.82 -2.93
C SER A 185 -32.58 -16.77 -3.56
N LEU A 186 -31.59 -16.27 -2.82
CA LEU A 186 -30.61 -15.32 -3.33
C LEU A 186 -29.76 -15.92 -4.47
N PRO A 187 -29.53 -15.17 -5.56
CA PRO A 187 -28.75 -15.66 -6.69
C PRO A 187 -27.29 -15.91 -6.29
N GLN A 188 -26.77 -17.09 -6.65
CA GLN A 188 -25.34 -17.38 -6.52
C GLN A 188 -24.59 -16.75 -7.68
N HIS A 189 -23.60 -15.93 -7.36
CA HIS A 189 -22.70 -15.32 -8.33
C HIS A 189 -21.42 -16.16 -8.50
N THR A 190 -20.92 -16.20 -9.72
CA THR A 190 -19.74 -16.95 -10.13
C THR A 190 -18.63 -16.01 -10.60
N TYR A 191 -17.43 -16.56 -10.83
CA TYR A 191 -16.33 -15.79 -11.43
C TYR A 191 -16.69 -15.16 -12.79
N VAL A 192 -17.62 -15.76 -13.54
CA VAL A 192 -18.06 -15.22 -14.85
C VAL A 192 -18.81 -13.90 -14.67
N ASP A 193 -19.61 -13.76 -13.61
CA ASP A 193 -20.34 -12.54 -13.31
C ASP A 193 -19.37 -11.38 -13.02
N LEU A 194 -18.21 -11.67 -12.39
CA LEU A 194 -17.17 -10.68 -12.12
C LEU A 194 -16.55 -10.08 -13.40
N LEU A 195 -16.55 -10.84 -14.50
CA LEU A 195 -16.06 -10.35 -15.80
C LEU A 195 -17.00 -9.32 -16.43
N THR A 196 -18.24 -9.20 -15.92
CA THR A 196 -19.27 -8.29 -16.47
C THR A 196 -19.37 -6.95 -15.72
N LEU A 197 -18.63 -6.77 -14.62
CA LEU A 197 -18.75 -5.61 -13.72
C LEU A 197 -18.39 -4.27 -14.37
N HIS A 198 -17.43 -4.28 -15.30
CA HIS A 198 -16.94 -3.07 -15.97
C HIS A 198 -17.05 -3.24 -17.49
N PRO A 199 -18.27 -3.14 -18.05
CA PRO A 199 -18.48 -3.30 -19.48
C PRO A 199 -17.61 -2.29 -20.25
N GLU A 200 -17.01 -2.76 -21.34
CA GLU A 200 -16.23 -1.92 -22.23
C GLU A 200 -17.14 -1.41 -23.37
N THR A 201 -17.00 -0.12 -23.68
CA THR A 201 -17.62 0.48 -24.87
C THR A 201 -16.67 0.40 -26.04
N GLU A 202 -17.19 0.22 -27.26
CA GLU A 202 -16.35 0.29 -28.47
C GLU A 202 -15.64 1.64 -28.54
N HIS A 203 -14.32 1.59 -28.70
CA HIS A 203 -13.47 2.78 -28.85
C HIS A 203 -12.98 2.91 -30.30
N ALA A 204 -12.78 4.14 -30.76
CA ALA A 204 -12.38 4.43 -32.15
C ALA A 204 -11.05 3.76 -32.57
N SER A 205 -10.19 3.43 -31.61
CA SER A 205 -8.93 2.70 -31.86
C SER A 205 -9.11 1.21 -32.10
N GLY A 206 -10.28 0.64 -31.83
CA GLY A 206 -10.53 -0.81 -31.82
C GLY A 206 -9.96 -1.55 -30.59
N LEU A 207 -9.20 -0.86 -29.74
CA LEU A 207 -8.55 -1.47 -28.58
C LEU A 207 -9.46 -1.45 -27.34
N THR A 208 -9.36 -2.53 -26.56
CA THR A 208 -9.91 -2.62 -25.20
C THR A 208 -9.34 -1.52 -24.30
N ARG A 209 -9.99 -1.26 -23.16
CA ARG A 209 -9.50 -0.26 -22.19
C ARG A 209 -8.08 -0.58 -21.71
N ARG A 210 -7.80 -1.87 -21.46
CA ARG A 210 -6.45 -2.34 -21.12
C ARG A 210 -5.48 -2.16 -22.30
N GLY A 211 -5.93 -2.41 -23.52
CA GLY A 211 -5.16 -2.14 -24.73
C GLY A 211 -4.73 -0.68 -24.82
N GLN A 212 -5.65 0.25 -24.57
CA GLN A 212 -5.37 1.70 -24.55
C GLN A 212 -4.38 2.08 -23.44
N PHE A 213 -4.54 1.53 -22.23
CA PHE A 213 -3.56 1.72 -21.15
C PHE A 213 -2.17 1.22 -21.54
N ASN A 214 -2.09 0.04 -22.16
CA ASN A 214 -0.83 -0.51 -22.63
C ASN A 214 -0.20 0.38 -23.71
N THR A 215 -0.99 0.88 -24.67
CA THR A 215 -0.51 1.80 -25.72
C THR A 215 0.07 3.05 -25.09
N TRP A 216 -0.67 3.67 -24.16
CA TRP A 216 -0.18 4.81 -23.39
C TRP A 216 1.14 4.48 -22.68
N ARG A 217 1.25 3.31 -22.04
CA ARG A 217 2.47 2.92 -21.31
C ARG A 217 3.68 2.72 -22.22
N PHE A 218 3.49 2.14 -23.41
CA PHE A 218 4.55 2.04 -24.42
C PHE A 218 5.04 3.42 -24.89
N ILE A 219 4.12 4.35 -25.12
CA ILE A 219 4.46 5.72 -25.54
C ILE A 219 5.16 6.48 -24.41
N LEU A 220 4.65 6.36 -23.18
CA LEU A 220 5.23 7.02 -22.01
C LEU A 220 6.69 6.61 -21.81
N ASP A 221 6.98 5.31 -21.88
CA ASP A 221 8.35 4.81 -21.72
C ASP A 221 9.29 5.28 -22.85
N LEU A 222 8.79 5.37 -24.09
CA LEU A 222 9.56 5.95 -25.20
C LEU A 222 9.87 7.43 -24.94
N ILE A 223 8.90 8.20 -24.44
CA ILE A 223 9.06 9.62 -24.15
C ILE A 223 10.03 9.84 -22.96
N GLU A 224 9.91 9.05 -21.89
CA GLU A 224 10.68 9.24 -20.66
C GLU A 224 12.09 8.64 -20.72
N HIS A 225 12.26 7.53 -21.44
CA HIS A 225 13.48 6.72 -21.42
C HIS A 225 14.11 6.49 -22.79
N GLY A 226 13.42 6.83 -23.88
CA GLY A 226 13.99 6.82 -25.23
C GLY A 226 14.88 8.04 -25.52
N PRO A 227 15.32 8.18 -26.79
CA PRO A 227 16.07 9.34 -27.25
C PRO A 227 15.41 10.68 -26.89
N ALA A 228 16.22 11.70 -26.60
CA ALA A 228 15.75 13.02 -26.14
C ALA A 228 14.74 13.69 -27.08
N TYR A 229 14.74 13.34 -28.38
CA TYR A 229 13.76 13.79 -29.35
C TYR A 229 12.31 13.54 -28.90
N PHE A 230 12.01 12.38 -28.32
CA PHE A 230 10.63 12.00 -27.98
C PHE A 230 10.06 12.80 -26.80
N GLN A 231 10.91 13.42 -25.97
CA GLN A 231 10.48 14.23 -24.82
C GLN A 231 9.59 15.42 -25.21
N GLN A 232 9.71 15.90 -26.45
CA GLN A 232 8.88 17.00 -26.97
C GLN A 232 7.39 16.65 -27.02
N PHE A 233 7.05 15.36 -27.04
CA PHE A 233 5.67 14.89 -27.12
C PHE A 233 5.01 14.70 -25.75
N ARG A 234 5.71 15.01 -24.65
CA ARG A 234 5.18 14.85 -23.29
C ARG A 234 3.83 15.57 -23.11
N ASP A 235 3.70 16.78 -23.64
CA ASP A 235 2.46 17.56 -23.50
C ASP A 235 1.31 17.05 -24.41
N ARG A 236 1.62 16.19 -25.38
CA ARG A 236 0.62 15.55 -26.26
C ARG A 236 0.11 14.21 -25.70
N LEU A 237 0.84 13.59 -24.78
CA LEU A 237 0.42 12.34 -24.16
C LEU A 237 -0.54 12.63 -23.02
N HIS A 238 -1.82 12.32 -23.24
CA HIS A 238 -2.84 12.42 -22.20
C HIS A 238 -2.86 11.16 -21.34
N ASP A 239 -3.23 11.30 -20.07
CA ASP A 239 -3.41 10.16 -19.18
C ASP A 239 -4.53 9.23 -19.68
N PRO A 240 -4.47 7.93 -19.36
CA PRO A 240 -5.52 6.96 -19.71
C PRO A 240 -6.89 7.38 -19.16
N GLU A 241 -7.95 6.85 -19.77
CA GLU A 241 -9.33 7.02 -19.31
C GLU A 241 -9.47 6.77 -17.80
N ILE A 242 -10.14 7.68 -17.09
CA ILE A 242 -10.52 7.48 -15.68
C ILE A 242 -11.84 6.72 -15.65
N ILE A 243 -11.88 5.61 -14.92
CA ILE A 243 -13.12 4.81 -14.81
C ILE A 243 -13.97 5.31 -13.64
N ASP A 244 -13.42 5.30 -12.44
CA ASP A 244 -14.10 5.77 -11.23
C ASP A 244 -13.04 6.19 -10.21
N GLN A 245 -12.75 7.50 -10.16
CA GLN A 245 -11.69 8.05 -9.32
C GLN A 245 -12.25 8.63 -8.03
N ILE A 246 -11.63 8.25 -6.91
CA ILE A 246 -11.90 8.83 -5.60
C ILE A 246 -11.55 10.32 -5.65
N PRO A 247 -12.46 11.23 -5.23
CA PRO A 247 -12.14 12.65 -5.19
C PRO A 247 -10.99 12.94 -4.22
N LEU A 248 -10.13 13.90 -4.59
CA LEU A 248 -8.93 14.23 -3.84
C LEU A 248 -9.25 14.81 -2.46
N SER A 249 -8.92 14.05 -1.41
CA SER A 249 -8.97 14.47 -0.01
C SER A 249 -7.68 14.03 0.69
N LYS A 250 -7.26 14.77 1.71
CA LYS A 250 -6.14 14.34 2.57
C LYS A 250 -6.73 13.46 3.67
N LEU A 251 -6.10 12.32 3.93
CA LEU A 251 -6.49 11.42 5.01
C LEU A 251 -6.48 12.15 6.38
N GLU A 252 -7.63 12.16 7.03
CA GLU A 252 -7.77 12.46 8.46
C GLU A 252 -7.76 11.12 9.22
N HIS A 253 -6.78 10.94 10.09
CA HIS A 253 -6.65 9.72 10.88
C HIS A 253 -5.89 9.98 12.18
N THR A 254 -6.08 9.10 13.17
CA THR A 254 -5.36 9.15 14.44
C THR A 254 -4.94 7.74 14.87
N PRO A 255 -3.63 7.50 15.08
CA PRO A 255 -3.14 6.22 15.57
C PRO A 255 -3.74 5.87 16.93
N ALA A 256 -4.27 4.66 17.04
CA ALA A 256 -4.77 4.13 18.31
C ALA A 256 -3.62 3.79 19.26
N ARG A 257 -3.93 3.70 20.55
CA ARG A 257 -2.99 3.16 21.53
C ARG A 257 -2.71 1.70 21.19
N SER A 258 -1.43 1.34 21.13
CA SER A 258 -0.99 -0.04 20.92
C SER A 258 -1.62 -0.98 21.93
N MET A 259 -1.99 -2.16 21.45
CA MET A 259 -2.70 -3.16 22.22
C MET A 259 -1.76 -4.31 22.54
N ASP A 260 -1.75 -4.72 23.81
CA ASP A 260 -1.09 -5.95 24.26
C ASP A 260 -1.95 -7.18 23.92
N ILE A 261 -2.11 -7.41 22.62
CA ILE A 261 -2.98 -8.45 22.08
C ILE A 261 -2.23 -9.15 20.96
N ASN A 262 -2.18 -10.47 21.04
CA ASN A 262 -1.65 -11.30 19.98
C ASN A 262 -2.76 -11.67 18.98
N GLN A 263 -2.86 -10.91 17.88
CA GLN A 263 -3.85 -11.13 16.83
C GLN A 263 -3.61 -12.36 15.92
N SER A 264 -2.62 -13.22 16.21
CA SER A 264 -2.41 -14.46 15.42
C SER A 264 -3.45 -15.56 15.72
N LYS A 265 -4.49 -15.26 16.50
CA LYS A 265 -5.55 -16.17 16.93
C LYS A 265 -6.93 -15.51 16.79
N VAL A 266 -7.98 -16.31 16.63
CA VAL A 266 -9.38 -15.83 16.59
C VAL A 266 -9.72 -14.96 17.81
N LEU A 267 -9.42 -15.44 19.02
CA LEU A 267 -9.67 -14.68 20.26
C LEU A 267 -8.89 -13.37 20.29
N GLY A 268 -7.66 -13.36 19.78
CA GLY A 268 -6.85 -12.14 19.68
C GLY A 268 -7.46 -11.11 18.73
N ASN A 269 -8.01 -11.53 17.59
CA ASN A 269 -8.72 -10.61 16.69
C ASN A 269 -10.00 -10.04 17.33
N LEU A 270 -10.76 -10.89 18.04
CA LEU A 270 -11.94 -10.45 18.78
C LEU A 270 -11.59 -9.36 19.79
N GLN A 271 -10.54 -9.60 20.58
CA GLN A 271 -10.05 -8.65 21.57
C GLN A 271 -9.50 -7.37 20.92
N ALA A 272 -8.81 -7.47 19.79
CA ALA A 272 -8.26 -6.32 19.06
C ALA A 272 -9.39 -5.42 18.54
N ILE A 273 -10.39 -5.98 17.87
CA ILE A 273 -11.54 -5.23 17.36
C ILE A 273 -12.29 -4.58 18.53
N ALA A 274 -12.63 -5.34 19.57
CA ALA A 274 -13.35 -4.81 20.74
C ALA A 274 -12.57 -3.67 21.42
N ASN A 275 -11.26 -3.84 21.63
CA ASN A 275 -10.43 -2.81 22.24
C ASN A 275 -10.36 -1.55 21.38
N LEU A 276 -10.23 -1.72 20.06
CA LEU A 276 -10.10 -0.61 19.13
C LEU A 276 -11.42 0.18 19.00
N LEU A 277 -12.57 -0.50 18.99
CA LEU A 277 -13.89 0.13 19.06
C LEU A 277 -14.08 0.90 20.38
N ALA A 278 -13.69 0.31 21.51
CA ALA A 278 -13.75 0.97 22.81
C ALA A 278 -12.87 2.22 22.87
N GLN A 279 -11.68 2.18 22.24
CA GLN A 279 -10.85 3.39 22.08
C GLN A 279 -11.55 4.46 21.25
N GLY A 280 -12.34 4.08 20.24
CA GLY A 280 -13.22 4.93 19.44
C GLY A 280 -14.49 5.41 20.13
N GLY A 281 -14.71 5.06 21.40
CA GLY A 281 -15.94 5.40 22.12
C GLY A 281 -17.18 4.66 21.61
N LEU A 282 -16.99 3.48 21.00
CA LEU A 282 -18.04 2.60 20.50
C LEU A 282 -18.16 1.38 21.41
N GLY A 283 -19.38 0.93 21.68
CA GLY A 283 -19.64 -0.12 22.67
C GLY A 283 -21.11 -0.54 22.72
N ASP A 284 -21.40 -1.58 23.50
CA ASP A 284 -22.77 -1.89 23.89
C ASP A 284 -23.17 -1.00 25.08
N PRO A 285 -24.20 -0.15 24.95
CA PRO A 285 -24.64 0.72 26.04
C PRO A 285 -25.24 -0.04 27.23
N ASN A 286 -25.53 -1.35 27.07
CA ASN A 286 -26.03 -2.21 28.14
C ASN A 286 -24.90 -2.94 28.89
N ASP A 287 -23.64 -2.71 28.53
CA ASP A 287 -22.50 -3.30 29.22
C ASP A 287 -22.21 -2.51 30.52
N ASP A 288 -22.51 -3.15 31.67
CA ASP A 288 -22.35 -2.56 33.00
C ASP A 288 -20.90 -2.17 33.34
N ASP A 289 -19.92 -2.70 32.60
CA ASP A 289 -18.49 -2.45 32.82
C ASP A 289 -17.97 -1.17 32.10
N CYS A 290 -18.83 -0.40 31.42
CA CYS A 290 -18.40 0.78 30.67
C CYS A 290 -18.61 2.12 31.43
N ASP A 291 -17.52 2.69 31.96
CA ASP A 291 -17.51 3.99 32.65
C ASP A 291 -17.68 5.23 31.72
N SER A 292 -17.80 5.04 30.40
CA SER A 292 -17.81 6.13 29.39
C SER A 292 -19.08 6.13 28.54
N GLU A 293 -19.54 7.32 28.11
CA GLU A 293 -20.61 7.47 27.10
C GLU A 293 -20.17 6.80 25.79
N VAL A 294 -20.62 5.56 25.56
CA VAL A 294 -20.40 4.81 24.33
C VAL A 294 -21.55 5.00 23.36
N VAL A 295 -21.23 4.97 22.07
CA VAL A 295 -22.23 4.98 21.00
C VAL A 295 -22.49 3.54 20.53
N ASP A 296 -23.77 3.15 20.52
CA ASP A 296 -24.22 1.88 19.96
C ASP A 296 -24.15 1.91 18.44
N ILE A 297 -23.51 0.90 17.86
CA ILE A 297 -23.35 0.73 16.42
C ILE A 297 -24.14 -0.47 15.89
N SER A 298 -25.03 -1.07 16.67
CA SER A 298 -25.76 -2.29 16.29
C SER A 298 -26.51 -2.16 14.96
N GLU A 299 -27.02 -0.97 14.64
CA GLU A 299 -27.69 -0.66 13.36
C GLU A 299 -26.72 -0.30 12.21
N PHE A 300 -25.46 0.00 12.53
CA PHE A 300 -24.45 0.50 11.61
C PHE A 300 -23.40 -0.56 11.28
N VAL A 301 -22.82 -0.44 10.11
CA VAL A 301 -21.65 -1.20 9.69
C VAL A 301 -20.39 -0.41 10.01
N THR A 302 -19.36 -1.10 10.46
CA THR A 302 -18.01 -0.55 10.66
C THR A 302 -17.04 -1.20 9.68
N LEU A 303 -16.29 -0.37 8.96
CA LEU A 303 -15.26 -0.84 8.04
C LEU A 303 -13.99 -1.21 8.81
N ILE A 304 -13.60 -2.48 8.72
CA ILE A 304 -12.39 -3.02 9.33
C ILE A 304 -11.37 -3.32 8.24
N TYR A 305 -10.15 -2.82 8.40
CA TYR A 305 -9.07 -3.00 7.43
C TYR A 305 -7.93 -3.84 8.01
N GLY A 306 -7.34 -4.67 7.17
CA GLY A 306 -6.18 -5.48 7.53
C GLY A 306 -5.62 -6.25 6.34
N ASP A 307 -4.57 -7.01 6.61
CA ASP A 307 -3.99 -7.91 5.62
C ASP A 307 -4.86 -9.17 5.40
N LEU A 308 -4.39 -10.08 4.55
CA LEU A 308 -5.08 -11.34 4.31
C LEU A 308 -5.21 -12.21 5.57
N GLY A 309 -4.20 -12.21 6.44
CA GLY A 309 -4.23 -12.96 7.70
C GLY A 309 -5.38 -12.48 8.59
N THR A 310 -5.52 -11.17 8.74
CA THR A 310 -6.62 -10.55 9.48
C THR A 310 -7.98 -10.92 8.87
N TRP A 311 -8.11 -10.89 7.54
CA TRP A 311 -9.35 -11.30 6.86
C TRP A 311 -9.78 -12.73 7.25
N GLU A 312 -8.86 -13.70 7.22
CA GLU A 312 -9.15 -15.09 7.57
C GLU A 312 -9.66 -15.23 9.01
N TRP A 313 -9.07 -14.49 9.93
CA TRP A 313 -9.45 -14.52 11.33
C TRP A 313 -10.78 -13.81 11.60
N VAL A 314 -11.03 -12.67 10.95
CA VAL A 314 -12.31 -11.96 11.04
C VAL A 314 -13.44 -12.82 10.50
N ARG A 315 -13.24 -13.48 9.35
CA ARG A 315 -14.23 -14.43 8.81
C ARG A 315 -14.51 -15.58 9.78
N SER A 316 -13.46 -16.21 10.32
CA SER A 316 -13.59 -17.28 11.31
C SER A 316 -14.29 -16.81 12.59
N LEU A 317 -14.12 -15.53 12.96
CA LEU A 317 -14.79 -14.90 14.09
C LEU A 317 -16.28 -14.75 13.82
N LEU A 318 -16.66 -14.20 12.66
CA LEU A 318 -18.05 -14.02 12.26
C LEU A 318 -18.80 -15.36 12.20
N GLU A 319 -18.19 -16.39 11.62
CA GLU A 319 -18.75 -17.75 11.57
C GLU A 319 -19.03 -18.31 12.97
N ARG A 320 -18.14 -18.09 13.94
CA ARG A 320 -18.31 -18.60 15.31
C ARG A 320 -19.31 -17.81 16.14
N ARG A 321 -19.46 -16.51 15.86
CA ARG A 321 -20.32 -15.59 16.61
C ARG A 321 -21.72 -15.46 16.01
N ALA A 322 -21.94 -16.00 14.82
CA ALA A 322 -23.25 -16.03 14.16
C ALA A 322 -24.39 -16.58 15.06
N ILE A 323 -24.09 -17.52 15.95
CA ILE A 323 -25.04 -18.15 16.88
C ILE A 323 -25.49 -17.28 18.06
N GLU A 324 -24.82 -16.14 18.29
CA GLU A 324 -25.11 -15.27 19.43
C GLU A 324 -26.45 -14.56 19.28
N ASP A 325 -27.05 -14.07 20.37
CA ASP A 325 -28.41 -13.53 20.34
C ASP A 325 -28.49 -12.09 19.82
N THR A 326 -27.46 -11.26 20.06
CA THR A 326 -27.50 -9.82 19.76
C THR A 326 -26.62 -9.45 18.57
N PRO A 327 -26.98 -8.41 17.79
CA PRO A 327 -26.14 -7.84 16.74
C PRO A 327 -24.69 -7.59 17.16
N TRP A 328 -24.52 -7.00 18.35
CA TRP A 328 -23.22 -6.70 18.94
C TRP A 328 -22.40 -7.97 19.19
N LEU A 329 -22.99 -8.96 19.85
CA LEU A 329 -22.28 -10.21 20.16
C LEU A 329 -21.96 -11.01 18.88
N ARG A 330 -22.81 -10.94 17.85
CA ARG A 330 -22.53 -11.55 16.53
C ARG A 330 -21.38 -10.91 15.78
N TYR A 331 -20.95 -9.70 16.16
CA TYR A 331 -20.07 -8.85 15.35
C TYR A 331 -20.63 -8.60 13.94
N GLN A 332 -21.97 -8.66 13.77
CA GLN A 332 -22.59 -8.57 12.44
C GLN A 332 -22.34 -7.23 11.75
N PHE A 333 -21.98 -6.20 12.52
CA PHE A 333 -21.62 -4.87 12.04
C PHE A 333 -20.28 -4.82 11.30
N VAL A 334 -19.44 -5.86 11.37
CA VAL A 334 -18.10 -5.84 10.77
C VAL A 334 -18.18 -6.08 9.27
N VAL A 335 -17.74 -5.09 8.47
CA VAL A 335 -17.43 -5.28 7.06
C VAL A 335 -15.93 -5.15 6.86
N PHE A 336 -15.31 -6.25 6.42
CA PHE A 336 -13.87 -6.27 6.19
C PHE A 336 -13.52 -5.73 4.79
N VAL A 337 -12.51 -4.86 4.73
CA VAL A 337 -11.95 -4.30 3.50
C VAL A 337 -10.48 -4.70 3.39
N MET A 338 -10.12 -5.34 2.28
CA MET A 338 -8.78 -5.91 2.10
C MET A 338 -7.68 -4.85 2.00
N GLY A 339 -6.52 -5.19 2.56
CA GLY A 339 -5.28 -4.44 2.40
C GLY A 339 -4.72 -4.51 0.97
N LEU A 340 -4.88 -3.43 0.20
CA LEU A 340 -4.41 -3.37 -1.18
C LEU A 340 -2.89 -3.29 -1.29
N PHE A 341 -2.17 -2.82 -0.26
CA PHE A 341 -0.71 -2.86 -0.27
C PHE A 341 -0.20 -4.30 -0.22
N HIS A 342 -0.74 -5.12 0.67
CA HIS A 342 -0.44 -6.55 0.73
C HIS A 342 -0.88 -7.30 -0.54
N LEU A 343 -2.02 -6.93 -1.14
CA LEU A 343 -2.42 -7.48 -2.44
C LEU A 343 -1.37 -7.17 -3.53
N LYS A 344 -0.91 -5.92 -3.62
CA LYS A 344 0.15 -5.51 -4.56
C LYS A 344 1.46 -6.27 -4.30
N MET A 345 1.79 -6.55 -3.03
CA MET A 345 2.92 -7.41 -2.68
C MET A 345 2.72 -8.84 -3.18
N ALA A 346 1.52 -9.40 -3.03
CA ALA A 346 1.19 -10.73 -3.53
C ALA A 346 1.27 -10.82 -5.07
N CYS A 347 0.86 -9.77 -5.79
CA CYS A 347 1.02 -9.66 -7.24
C CYS A 347 2.50 -9.66 -7.67
N ALA A 348 3.36 -8.90 -6.97
CA ALA A 348 4.81 -8.91 -7.23
C ALA A 348 5.45 -10.28 -6.93
N ASP A 349 5.01 -10.94 -5.86
CA ASP A 349 5.46 -12.31 -5.53
C ASP A 349 4.97 -13.32 -6.58
N ALA A 350 3.77 -13.16 -7.14
CA ALA A 350 3.29 -14.02 -8.23
C ALA A 350 4.19 -13.91 -9.46
N ILE A 351 4.61 -12.69 -9.84
CA ILE A 351 5.59 -12.49 -10.93
C ILE A 351 6.92 -13.19 -10.62
N TRP A 352 7.40 -13.08 -9.37
CA TRP A 352 8.59 -13.82 -8.93
C TRP A 352 8.39 -15.34 -9.04
N GLN A 353 7.23 -15.87 -8.64
CA GLN A 353 6.92 -17.29 -8.73
C GLN A 353 6.81 -17.81 -10.17
N ILE A 354 6.45 -16.96 -11.11
CA ILE A 354 6.30 -17.32 -12.53
C ILE A 354 7.66 -17.30 -13.22
N PHE A 355 8.39 -16.19 -13.11
CA PHE A 355 9.59 -15.97 -13.94
C PHE A 355 10.91 -16.29 -13.24
N ILE A 356 10.93 -16.40 -11.91
CA ILE A 356 12.18 -16.61 -11.16
C ILE A 356 12.14 -17.92 -10.37
N ASN A 357 11.12 -18.22 -9.57
CA ASN A 357 11.16 -19.35 -8.63
C ASN A 357 11.49 -20.72 -9.28
N PRO A 358 10.86 -21.13 -10.39
CA PRO A 358 11.11 -22.43 -11.01
C PRO A 358 12.50 -22.45 -11.66
N PRO A 359 13.36 -23.46 -11.41
CA PRO A 359 14.67 -23.52 -12.07
C PRO A 359 14.61 -23.52 -13.60
N LYS A 360 13.51 -24.03 -14.17
CA LYS A 360 13.28 -24.04 -15.62
C LYS A 360 13.07 -22.65 -16.22
N SER A 361 12.50 -21.70 -15.47
CA SER A 361 12.26 -20.33 -15.95
C SER A 361 13.54 -19.48 -16.04
N ARG A 362 14.71 -20.07 -15.73
CA ARG A 362 16.02 -19.40 -15.68
C ARG A 362 16.98 -19.85 -16.78
N GLN A 363 16.57 -20.78 -17.64
CA GLN A 363 17.48 -21.48 -18.55
C GLN A 363 17.73 -20.69 -19.84
N ASP A 364 16.67 -20.08 -20.39
CA ASP A 364 16.72 -19.37 -21.69
C ASP A 364 17.54 -18.08 -21.62
N ASN A 365 17.96 -17.55 -22.77
CA ASN A 365 18.80 -16.34 -22.84
C ASN A 365 18.04 -15.06 -22.49
N ASN A 366 16.73 -15.06 -22.70
CA ASN A 366 15.84 -13.94 -22.45
C ASN A 366 14.96 -14.20 -21.22
N THR A 367 15.59 -14.46 -20.07
CA THR A 367 14.88 -14.69 -18.80
C THR A 367 14.94 -13.48 -17.89
N PHE A 368 13.90 -13.33 -17.06
CA PHE A 368 13.81 -12.24 -16.09
C PHE A 368 15.07 -12.13 -15.22
N ILE A 369 15.62 -13.26 -14.75
CA ILE A 369 16.81 -13.25 -13.91
C ILE A 369 18.09 -12.82 -14.66
N LYS A 370 18.21 -13.11 -15.97
CA LYS A 370 19.33 -12.61 -16.78
C LYS A 370 19.24 -11.10 -17.00
N PHE A 371 18.04 -10.53 -17.07
CA PHE A 371 17.88 -9.07 -17.05
C PHE A 371 18.23 -8.47 -15.68
N VAL A 372 17.83 -9.12 -14.58
CA VAL A 372 18.26 -8.74 -13.23
C VAL A 372 19.77 -8.75 -13.10
N ASP A 373 20.48 -9.74 -13.66
CA ASP A 373 21.93 -9.83 -13.60
C ASP A 373 22.62 -8.62 -14.27
N LYS A 374 22.04 -8.10 -15.36
CA LYS A 374 22.52 -6.89 -16.01
C LYS A 374 22.22 -5.62 -15.21
N LEU A 375 21.01 -5.50 -14.66
CA LEU A 375 20.55 -4.29 -13.97
C LEU A 375 21.07 -4.18 -12.53
N ARG A 376 21.18 -5.31 -11.83
CA ARG A 376 21.53 -5.42 -10.40
C ARG A 376 22.43 -6.64 -10.12
N PRO A 377 23.64 -6.70 -10.69
CA PRO A 377 24.53 -7.86 -10.57
C PRO A 377 24.86 -8.25 -9.11
N LYS A 378 24.83 -7.26 -8.19
CA LYS A 378 25.11 -7.48 -6.76
C LYS A 378 23.90 -8.01 -5.97
N GLU A 379 22.70 -8.02 -6.55
CA GLU A 379 21.46 -8.42 -5.89
C GLU A 379 20.84 -9.70 -6.47
N THR A 380 21.36 -10.23 -7.58
CA THR A 380 20.84 -11.43 -8.27
C THR A 380 20.59 -12.60 -7.32
N GLY A 381 21.53 -12.89 -6.41
CA GLY A 381 21.38 -13.98 -5.44
C GLY A 381 20.25 -13.76 -4.42
N LYS A 382 20.01 -12.52 -3.99
CA LYS A 382 18.89 -12.17 -3.12
C LYS A 382 17.57 -12.25 -3.87
N ILE A 383 17.53 -11.72 -5.10
CA ILE A 383 16.32 -11.71 -5.94
C ILE A 383 15.92 -13.13 -6.35
N THR A 384 16.89 -14.02 -6.54
CA THR A 384 16.63 -15.43 -6.87
C THR A 384 16.01 -16.21 -5.72
N SER A 385 16.31 -15.84 -4.46
CA SER A 385 15.92 -16.63 -3.28
C SER A 385 14.75 -16.03 -2.51
N ASP A 386 14.88 -14.78 -2.05
CA ASP A 386 13.87 -14.05 -1.29
C ASP A 386 14.07 -12.54 -1.52
N PRO A 387 13.55 -11.99 -2.64
CA PRO A 387 13.80 -10.61 -3.03
C PRO A 387 13.26 -9.59 -2.01
N GLY A 388 12.16 -9.93 -1.34
CA GLY A 388 11.28 -8.97 -0.71
C GLY A 388 10.53 -8.09 -1.73
N PHE A 389 9.49 -7.40 -1.27
CA PHE A 389 8.62 -6.63 -2.14
C PHE A 389 9.34 -5.52 -2.91
N ARG A 390 10.11 -4.66 -2.21
CA ARG A 390 10.76 -3.49 -2.83
C ARG A 390 11.65 -3.86 -4.00
N ARG A 391 12.50 -4.89 -3.84
CA ARG A 391 13.39 -5.32 -4.93
C ARG A 391 12.59 -5.82 -6.12
N MET A 392 11.55 -6.63 -5.89
CA MET A 392 10.67 -7.08 -6.97
C MET A 392 9.96 -5.92 -7.65
N HIS A 393 9.35 -5.01 -6.88
CA HIS A 393 8.66 -3.83 -7.40
C HIS A 393 9.56 -3.00 -8.33
N GLU A 394 10.79 -2.72 -7.91
CA GLU A 394 11.74 -1.93 -8.68
C GLU A 394 12.22 -2.68 -9.95
N VAL A 395 12.55 -3.97 -9.86
CA VAL A 395 13.02 -4.72 -11.05
C VAL A 395 11.91 -5.01 -12.04
N ILE A 396 10.66 -5.19 -11.61
CA ILE A 396 9.49 -5.31 -12.50
C ILE A 396 9.40 -4.07 -13.40
N GLY A 397 9.43 -2.87 -12.80
CA GLY A 397 9.36 -1.63 -13.55
C GLY A 397 10.56 -1.43 -14.48
N HIS A 398 11.79 -1.60 -13.97
CA HIS A 398 12.99 -1.41 -14.80
C HIS A 398 13.08 -2.39 -15.97
N ILE A 399 12.74 -3.66 -15.76
CA ILE A 399 12.75 -4.67 -16.82
C ILE A 399 11.63 -4.38 -17.82
N GLY A 400 10.43 -4.01 -17.34
CA GLY A 400 9.32 -3.60 -18.19
C GLY A 400 9.72 -2.48 -19.17
N ILE A 401 10.38 -1.43 -18.67
CA ILE A 401 10.90 -0.33 -19.50
C ILE A 401 11.88 -0.84 -20.55
N CYS A 402 12.89 -1.63 -20.14
CA CYS A 402 13.89 -2.15 -21.07
C CYS A 402 13.27 -3.02 -22.17
N LEU A 403 12.34 -3.91 -21.81
CA LEU A 403 11.65 -4.77 -22.78
C LEU A 403 10.81 -3.95 -23.76
N ARG A 404 10.08 -2.93 -23.29
CA ARG A 404 9.26 -2.08 -24.16
C ARG A 404 10.10 -1.26 -25.12
N LEU A 405 11.23 -0.70 -24.67
CA LEU A 405 12.17 0.01 -25.55
C LEU A 405 12.82 -0.91 -26.59
N ASP A 406 13.09 -2.18 -26.25
CA ASP A 406 13.59 -3.15 -27.24
C ASP A 406 12.50 -3.54 -28.24
N ALA A 407 11.25 -3.72 -27.80
CA ALA A 407 10.11 -3.96 -28.69
C ALA A 407 9.93 -2.79 -29.69
N TRP A 408 10.02 -1.54 -29.19
CA TRP A 408 10.09 -0.35 -30.05
C TRP A 408 11.21 -0.44 -31.09
N ARG A 409 12.43 -0.77 -30.67
CA ARG A 409 13.59 -0.89 -31.57
C ARG A 409 13.33 -1.93 -32.67
N VAL A 410 12.79 -3.09 -32.30
CA VAL A 410 12.52 -4.20 -33.23
C VAL A 410 11.44 -3.82 -34.25
N GLU A 411 10.32 -3.24 -33.81
CA GLU A 411 9.23 -2.86 -34.74
C GLU A 411 9.64 -1.68 -35.63
N VAL A 412 10.41 -0.72 -35.11
CA VAL A 412 10.98 0.37 -35.90
C VAL A 412 11.96 -0.18 -36.95
N GLU A 413 12.86 -1.10 -36.59
CA GLU A 413 13.79 -1.72 -37.55
C GLU A 413 13.05 -2.50 -38.65
N LYS A 414 11.91 -3.11 -38.33
CA LYS A 414 11.06 -3.81 -39.31
C LYS A 414 10.41 -2.86 -40.31
N ARG A 415 9.98 -1.68 -39.87
CA ARG A 415 9.37 -0.64 -40.74
C ARG A 415 10.39 0.22 -41.47
N HIS A 416 11.54 0.46 -40.83
CA HIS A 416 12.65 1.28 -41.30
C HIS A 416 13.95 0.47 -41.18
N PRO A 417 14.27 -0.41 -42.15
CA PRO A 417 15.45 -1.28 -42.09
C PRO A 417 16.79 -0.56 -41.92
N GLU A 418 16.85 0.72 -42.29
CA GLU A 418 17.96 1.65 -42.10
C GLU A 418 18.16 2.08 -40.65
N CYS A 419 17.13 2.05 -39.81
CA CYS A 419 17.17 2.41 -38.41
C CYS A 419 17.51 1.18 -37.56
N LYS A 420 18.75 1.11 -37.04
CA LYS A 420 19.18 0.02 -36.14
C LYS A 420 18.99 0.33 -34.67
N THR A 421 18.78 1.60 -34.35
CA THR A 421 18.58 2.11 -33.00
C THR A 421 17.42 3.10 -32.98
N LEU A 422 16.85 3.33 -31.80
CA LEU A 422 15.84 4.38 -31.62
C LEU A 422 16.42 5.78 -31.88
N ASP A 423 17.73 5.99 -31.66
CA ASP A 423 18.41 7.25 -32.01
C ASP A 423 18.44 7.49 -33.53
N ASP A 424 18.57 6.44 -34.34
CA ASP A 424 18.52 6.58 -35.79
C ASP A 424 17.12 6.96 -36.27
N TRP A 425 16.09 6.37 -35.65
CA TRP A 425 14.70 6.73 -35.93
C TRP A 425 14.37 8.14 -35.45
N ALA A 426 14.85 8.55 -34.28
CA ALA A 426 14.70 9.92 -33.78
C ALA A 426 15.27 10.98 -34.74
N LYS A 427 16.34 10.66 -35.49
CA LYS A 427 16.90 11.57 -36.52
C LYS A 427 15.98 11.74 -37.73
N LEU A 428 15.09 10.77 -38.00
CA LEU A 428 14.07 10.87 -39.04
C LEU A 428 12.90 11.77 -38.63
N GLN A 429 12.86 12.20 -37.36
CA GLN A 429 11.84 13.08 -36.80
C GLN A 429 10.40 12.55 -37.01
N PRO A 430 10.09 11.33 -36.53
CA PRO A 430 8.76 10.75 -36.66
C PRO A 430 7.69 11.62 -35.99
N SER A 431 6.52 11.70 -36.61
CA SER A 431 5.38 12.41 -36.04
C SER A 431 4.81 11.67 -34.82
N PHE A 432 3.98 12.34 -34.03
CA PHE A 432 3.32 11.67 -32.91
C PHE A 432 2.30 10.63 -33.41
N GLU A 433 1.69 10.89 -34.56
CA GLU A 433 0.78 9.97 -35.23
C GLU A 433 1.50 8.67 -35.65
N ASP A 434 2.76 8.77 -36.11
CA ASP A 434 3.60 7.59 -36.37
C ASP A 434 3.91 6.81 -35.10
N ILE A 435 4.16 7.52 -33.99
CA ILE A 435 4.38 6.92 -32.66
C ILE A 435 3.10 6.18 -32.21
N GLU A 436 1.93 6.81 -32.29
CA GLU A 436 0.66 6.18 -31.91
C GLU A 436 0.35 4.95 -32.77
N ASP A 437 0.65 4.99 -34.07
CA ASP A 437 0.46 3.85 -34.96
C ASP A 437 1.35 2.64 -34.62
N ILE A 438 2.64 2.89 -34.40
CA ILE A 438 3.57 1.84 -33.99
C ILE A 438 3.18 1.30 -32.60
N ALA A 439 2.82 2.17 -31.65
CA ALA A 439 2.43 1.74 -30.31
C ALA A 439 1.18 0.85 -30.31
N ARG A 440 0.19 1.11 -31.18
CA ARG A 440 -0.97 0.23 -31.37
C ARG A 440 -0.56 -1.14 -31.90
N THR A 441 0.38 -1.16 -32.85
CA THR A 441 0.93 -2.42 -33.41
C THR A 441 1.69 -3.19 -32.34
N LEU A 442 2.52 -2.53 -31.55
CA LEU A 442 3.24 -3.15 -30.43
C LEU A 442 2.27 -3.78 -29.43
N VAL A 443 1.17 -3.12 -29.08
CA VAL A 443 0.19 -3.69 -28.15
C VAL A 443 -0.54 -4.89 -28.75
N SER A 444 -0.95 -4.81 -30.02
CA SER A 444 -1.55 -5.93 -30.74
C SER A 444 -0.63 -7.16 -30.77
N ASP A 445 0.61 -6.96 -31.22
CA ASP A 445 1.56 -8.04 -31.50
C ASP A 445 2.25 -8.57 -30.25
N TYR A 446 2.55 -7.71 -29.26
CA TYR A 446 3.36 -8.08 -28.09
C TYR A 446 2.55 -8.35 -26.81
N VAL A 447 1.29 -7.89 -26.71
CA VAL A 447 0.55 -7.91 -25.43
C VAL A 447 -0.86 -8.51 -25.53
N LEU A 448 -1.69 -8.01 -26.45
CA LEU A 448 -3.08 -8.46 -26.58
C LEU A 448 -3.19 -9.77 -27.36
N GLY A 449 -2.26 -10.01 -28.28
CA GLY A 449 -2.26 -11.22 -29.11
C GLY A 449 -3.48 -11.26 -30.03
N GLU A 450 -3.87 -10.15 -30.67
CA GLU A 450 -4.91 -10.21 -31.70
C GLU A 450 -4.48 -11.18 -32.80
N GLY A 451 -5.19 -12.32 -32.90
CA GLY A 451 -4.87 -13.40 -33.84
C GLY A 451 -3.87 -14.47 -33.33
N ILE A 452 -3.39 -14.36 -32.08
CA ILE A 452 -2.47 -15.32 -31.47
C ILE A 452 -3.04 -15.77 -30.12
N ASP A 453 -3.77 -16.89 -30.11
CA ASP A 453 -4.01 -17.60 -28.86
C ASP A 453 -2.74 -18.38 -28.49
N ILE A 454 -2.06 -17.96 -27.42
CA ILE A 454 -0.85 -18.63 -26.91
C ILE A 454 -1.15 -20.09 -26.55
N SER A 455 -2.38 -20.42 -26.15
CA SER A 455 -2.84 -21.80 -25.96
C SER A 455 -2.89 -22.57 -27.29
N ASP A 456 -3.34 -21.92 -28.37
CA ASP A 456 -3.36 -22.52 -29.71
C ASP A 456 -1.95 -22.67 -30.30
N LEU A 457 -1.04 -21.71 -30.05
CA LEU A 457 0.38 -21.85 -30.40
C LEU A 457 1.03 -23.04 -29.69
N ARG A 458 0.76 -23.19 -28.39
CA ARG A 458 1.33 -24.27 -27.56
C ARG A 458 0.76 -25.66 -27.88
N SER A 459 -0.46 -25.72 -28.41
CA SER A 459 -1.08 -26.98 -28.83
C SER A 459 -0.66 -27.43 -30.23
N ASN A 460 -0.18 -26.52 -31.08
CA ASN A 460 0.37 -26.82 -32.41
C ASN A 460 1.82 -27.34 -32.34
N LYS A 461 1.98 -28.67 -32.23
CA LYS A 461 3.29 -29.37 -32.18
C LYS A 461 4.14 -29.32 -33.46
N THR A 462 3.69 -28.64 -34.52
CA THR A 462 4.22 -28.79 -35.89
C THR A 462 5.17 -27.70 -36.35
N ALA A 463 5.32 -26.59 -35.63
CA ALA A 463 6.31 -25.55 -35.91
C ALA A 463 7.35 -25.49 -34.78
N ALA A 464 8.58 -25.10 -35.11
CA ALA A 464 9.59 -24.74 -34.12
C ALA A 464 9.10 -23.49 -33.36
N CYS A 465 8.32 -23.73 -32.31
CA CYS A 465 7.82 -22.71 -31.40
C CYS A 465 9.02 -21.95 -30.81
N ASP A 466 9.08 -20.64 -31.06
CA ASP A 466 10.08 -19.75 -30.46
C ASP A 466 9.70 -19.50 -29.01
N LEU A 467 10.12 -20.43 -28.15
CA LEU A 467 9.86 -20.40 -26.72
C LEU A 467 10.43 -19.13 -26.05
N GLU A 468 11.54 -18.59 -26.56
CA GLU A 468 12.12 -17.36 -26.02
C GLU A 468 11.22 -16.16 -26.33
N HIS A 469 10.68 -16.09 -27.55
CA HIS A 469 9.71 -15.07 -27.93
C HIS A 469 8.41 -15.17 -27.11
N GLU A 470 7.82 -16.37 -26.98
CA GLU A 470 6.61 -16.57 -26.15
C GLU A 470 6.80 -16.12 -24.69
N ASN A 471 7.96 -16.42 -24.11
CA ASN A 471 8.28 -16.01 -22.75
C ASN A 471 8.35 -14.48 -22.61
N ILE A 472 8.83 -13.77 -23.64
CA ILE A 472 8.87 -12.30 -23.67
C ILE A 472 7.47 -11.70 -23.81
N LEU A 473 6.60 -12.27 -24.65
CA LEU A 473 5.20 -11.85 -24.75
C LEU A 473 4.48 -11.94 -23.40
N LEU A 474 4.64 -13.07 -22.71
CA LEU A 474 4.06 -13.26 -21.37
C LEU A 474 4.66 -12.30 -20.33
N MET A 475 5.96 -12.02 -20.40
CA MET A 475 6.57 -11.00 -19.55
C MET A 475 5.96 -9.63 -19.79
N HIS A 476 5.77 -9.20 -21.04
CA HIS A 476 5.08 -7.94 -21.33
C HIS A 476 3.69 -7.89 -20.70
N GLN A 477 2.87 -8.93 -20.91
CA GLN A 477 1.51 -8.98 -20.40
C GLN A 477 1.44 -8.86 -18.87
N TYR A 478 2.27 -9.62 -18.14
CA TYR A 478 2.21 -9.66 -16.67
C TYR A 478 2.85 -8.43 -16.02
N LEU A 479 3.93 -7.90 -16.58
CA LEU A 479 4.55 -6.68 -16.08
C LEU A 479 3.64 -5.46 -16.32
N LEU A 480 3.01 -5.37 -17.49
CA LEU A 480 2.03 -4.31 -17.77
C LEU A 480 0.80 -4.39 -16.85
N LEU A 481 0.29 -5.61 -16.57
CA LEU A 481 -0.82 -5.78 -15.63
C LEU A 481 -0.45 -5.34 -14.19
N TYR A 482 0.82 -5.55 -13.79
CA TYR A 482 1.32 -5.07 -12.50
C TYR A 482 1.52 -3.55 -12.45
N GLU A 483 1.96 -2.97 -13.56
CA GLU A 483 2.07 -1.53 -13.71
C GLU A 483 0.68 -0.87 -13.74
N GLU A 484 -0.33 -1.52 -14.34
CA GLU A 484 -1.72 -1.04 -14.37
C GLU A 484 -2.34 -0.99 -12.96
N ILE A 485 -2.24 -2.05 -12.16
CA ILE A 485 -2.74 -2.02 -10.77
C ILE A 485 -2.00 -0.96 -9.93
N THR A 486 -0.69 -0.78 -10.16
CA THR A 486 0.09 0.25 -9.48
C THR A 486 -0.37 1.65 -9.85
N PHE A 487 -0.58 1.91 -11.14
CA PHE A 487 -1.07 3.18 -11.67
C PHE A 487 -2.46 3.50 -11.11
N ALA A 488 -3.38 2.54 -11.18
CA ALA A 488 -4.76 2.69 -10.70
C ALA A 488 -4.81 2.99 -9.20
N MET A 489 -4.04 2.25 -8.39
CA MET A 489 -3.96 2.48 -6.95
C MET A 489 -3.38 3.85 -6.61
N ASN A 490 -2.31 4.28 -7.27
CA ASN A 490 -1.69 5.58 -7.01
C ASN A 490 -2.59 6.74 -7.44
N GLY A 491 -3.32 6.56 -8.54
CA GLY A 491 -4.30 7.53 -9.07
C GLY A 491 -5.62 7.58 -8.31
N GLY A 492 -5.89 6.62 -7.41
CA GLY A 492 -7.19 6.52 -6.73
C GLY A 492 -8.33 6.12 -7.66
N ASP A 493 -8.06 5.52 -8.82
CA ASP A 493 -9.07 5.03 -9.77
C ASP A 493 -9.54 3.64 -9.36
N VAL A 494 -10.50 3.60 -8.45
CA VAL A 494 -11.06 2.35 -7.89
C VAL A 494 -11.77 1.53 -8.95
N GLY A 495 -12.38 2.19 -9.94
CA GLY A 495 -12.95 1.50 -11.10
C GLY A 495 -11.87 0.71 -11.85
N ARG A 496 -10.72 1.34 -12.15
CA ARG A 496 -9.61 0.65 -12.81
C ARG A 496 -8.97 -0.42 -11.94
N VAL A 497 -8.85 -0.20 -10.63
CA VAL A 497 -8.39 -1.24 -9.68
C VAL A 497 -9.28 -2.49 -9.78
N GLU A 498 -10.60 -2.34 -9.83
CA GLU A 498 -11.52 -3.47 -9.96
C GLU A 498 -11.40 -4.16 -11.33
N THR A 499 -11.14 -3.43 -12.43
CA THR A 499 -10.95 -4.07 -13.76
C THR A 499 -9.75 -5.02 -13.85
N VAL A 500 -8.73 -4.83 -13.01
CA VAL A 500 -7.54 -5.69 -12.97
C VAL A 500 -7.67 -6.83 -11.97
N PHE A 501 -8.70 -6.85 -11.12
CA PHE A 501 -8.89 -7.93 -10.15
C PHE A 501 -9.17 -9.29 -10.80
N PRO A 502 -10.09 -9.43 -11.78
CA PRO A 502 -10.35 -10.74 -12.39
C PRO A 502 -9.11 -11.43 -12.98
N PRO A 503 -8.24 -10.79 -13.78
CA PRO A 503 -7.02 -11.46 -14.24
C PRO A 503 -6.04 -11.75 -13.09
N TRP A 504 -5.92 -10.89 -12.08
CA TRP A 504 -5.10 -11.17 -10.90
C TRP A 504 -5.63 -12.36 -10.09
N ILE A 505 -6.95 -12.51 -9.92
CA ILE A 505 -7.58 -13.68 -9.28
C ILE A 505 -7.13 -14.96 -9.97
N ALA A 506 -7.18 -14.99 -11.31
CA ALA A 506 -6.76 -16.15 -12.09
C ALA A 506 -5.26 -16.46 -11.90
N ILE A 507 -4.40 -15.44 -11.99
CA ILE A 507 -2.95 -15.58 -11.80
C ILE A 507 -2.61 -16.06 -10.38
N LEU A 508 -3.19 -15.43 -9.36
CA LEU A 508 -2.95 -15.77 -7.96
C LEU A 508 -3.40 -17.21 -7.66
N LYS A 509 -4.55 -17.63 -8.21
CA LYS A 509 -5.02 -19.02 -8.12
C LYS A 509 -4.04 -19.99 -8.78
N ALA A 510 -3.50 -19.65 -9.95
CA ALA A 510 -2.51 -20.48 -10.66
C ALA A 510 -1.15 -20.55 -9.92
N CYS A 511 -0.77 -19.49 -9.20
CA CYS A 511 0.44 -19.44 -8.38
C CYS A 511 0.27 -20.05 -6.96
N GLY A 512 -0.85 -20.75 -6.68
CA GLY A 512 -1.11 -21.35 -5.37
C GLY A 512 -1.45 -20.33 -4.26
N LYS A 513 -1.71 -19.07 -4.60
CA LYS A 513 -2.18 -18.02 -3.69
C LYS A 513 -3.71 -17.99 -3.62
N HIS A 514 -4.32 -19.16 -3.41
CA HIS A 514 -5.77 -19.35 -3.42
C HIS A 514 -6.51 -18.43 -2.46
N LYS A 515 -5.98 -18.24 -1.25
CA LYS A 515 -6.58 -17.35 -0.24
C LYS A 515 -6.73 -15.89 -0.70
N TYR A 516 -5.75 -15.35 -1.42
CA TYR A 516 -5.87 -14.01 -2.01
C TYR A 516 -6.93 -14.00 -3.12
N ALA A 517 -6.94 -15.02 -3.98
CA ALA A 517 -7.93 -15.14 -5.04
C ALA A 517 -9.36 -15.25 -4.47
N ASP A 518 -9.54 -16.01 -3.39
CA ASP A 518 -10.81 -16.18 -2.69
C ASP A 518 -11.24 -14.86 -2.03
N ALA A 519 -10.35 -14.20 -1.28
CA ALA A 519 -10.65 -12.90 -0.66
C ALA A 519 -11.02 -11.82 -1.69
N MET A 520 -10.35 -11.78 -2.85
CA MET A 520 -10.67 -10.87 -3.95
C MET A 520 -12.03 -11.18 -4.59
N THR A 521 -12.35 -12.47 -4.76
CA THR A 521 -13.63 -12.93 -5.30
C THR A 521 -14.76 -12.57 -4.34
N ASP A 522 -14.60 -12.86 -3.05
CA ASP A 522 -15.57 -12.54 -2.00
C ASP A 522 -15.79 -11.02 -1.91
N PHE A 523 -14.72 -10.23 -1.98
CA PHE A 523 -14.81 -8.76 -1.96
C PHE A 523 -15.62 -8.21 -3.14
N LEU A 524 -15.28 -8.57 -4.38
CA LEU A 524 -16.01 -8.07 -5.55
C LEU A 524 -17.47 -8.54 -5.52
N THR A 525 -17.70 -9.78 -5.12
CA THR A 525 -19.06 -10.33 -5.02
C THR A 525 -19.89 -9.55 -4.01
N ASN A 526 -19.35 -9.31 -2.82
CA ASN A 526 -20.05 -8.57 -1.78
C ASN A 526 -20.31 -7.12 -2.19
N VAL A 527 -19.30 -6.43 -2.72
CA VAL A 527 -19.40 -5.02 -3.12
C VAL A 527 -20.43 -4.79 -4.22
N HIS A 528 -20.49 -5.67 -5.22
CA HIS A 528 -21.33 -5.43 -6.41
C HIS A 528 -22.69 -6.15 -6.39
N PHE A 529 -22.87 -7.18 -5.57
CA PHE A 529 -24.10 -7.97 -5.55
C PHE A 529 -24.81 -8.06 -4.19
N VAL A 530 -24.11 -7.79 -3.08
CA VAL A 530 -24.69 -7.95 -1.72
C VAL A 530 -24.95 -6.60 -1.06
N TYR A 531 -23.98 -5.70 -1.11
CA TYR A 531 -24.03 -4.43 -0.38
C TYR A 531 -25.03 -3.46 -1.02
N PRO A 532 -25.83 -2.74 -0.21
CA PRO A 532 -26.63 -1.64 -0.72
C PRO A 532 -25.73 -0.53 -1.28
N GLU A 533 -26.27 0.28 -2.18
CA GLU A 533 -25.49 1.26 -2.97
C GLU A 533 -24.66 2.23 -2.08
N GLY A 534 -25.21 2.66 -0.94
CA GLY A 534 -24.49 3.50 0.03
C GLY A 534 -23.22 2.82 0.56
N LEU A 535 -23.36 1.60 1.11
CA LEU A 535 -22.22 0.83 1.62
C LEU A 535 -21.24 0.45 0.50
N ARG A 536 -21.74 0.07 -0.69
CA ARG A 536 -20.91 -0.23 -1.86
C ARG A 536 -19.99 0.95 -2.19
N ARG A 537 -20.55 2.16 -2.24
CA ARG A 537 -19.78 3.38 -2.49
C ARG A 537 -18.80 3.65 -1.34
N ALA A 538 -19.24 3.54 -0.09
CA ALA A 538 -18.39 3.76 1.08
C ALA A 538 -17.17 2.84 1.10
N VAL A 539 -17.35 1.53 0.85
CA VAL A 539 -16.27 0.55 0.77
C VAL A 539 -15.33 0.84 -0.40
N ARG A 540 -15.88 1.06 -1.60
CA ARG A 540 -15.06 1.34 -2.81
C ARG A 540 -14.23 2.60 -2.61
N TYR A 541 -14.82 3.68 -2.08
CA TYR A 541 -14.15 4.98 -1.99
C TYR A 541 -13.17 5.08 -0.83
N ASN A 542 -13.21 4.15 0.13
CA ASN A 542 -12.32 4.13 1.29
C ASN A 542 -11.36 2.93 1.34
N MET A 543 -11.29 2.11 0.28
CA MET A 543 -10.25 1.07 0.17
C MET A 543 -8.84 1.62 -0.14
N LEU A 544 -8.78 2.86 -0.61
CA LEU A 544 -7.56 3.65 -0.82
C LEU A 544 -7.70 4.98 -0.09
N VAL A 545 -6.60 5.46 0.49
CA VAL A 545 -6.50 6.72 1.24
C VAL A 545 -5.32 7.53 0.74
N ASN A 546 -5.35 8.85 0.93
CA ASN A 546 -4.27 9.74 0.48
C ASN A 546 -3.64 10.50 1.67
N PRO A 547 -2.52 9.98 2.22
CA PRO A 547 -1.85 10.60 3.38
C PRO A 547 -1.36 12.05 3.12
N THR A 548 -1.12 12.41 1.86
CA THR A 548 -0.49 13.70 1.52
C THR A 548 -1.47 14.76 1.01
N GLY A 549 -2.66 14.34 0.54
CA GLY A 549 -3.62 15.20 -0.15
C GLY A 549 -3.18 15.63 -1.56
N LYS A 550 -2.17 14.97 -2.15
CA LYS A 550 -1.64 15.30 -3.49
C LYS A 550 -2.08 14.29 -4.55
N PRO A 551 -2.25 14.68 -5.82
CA PRO A 551 -2.49 13.73 -6.91
C PRO A 551 -1.40 12.65 -6.99
N GLY A 552 -1.78 11.41 -7.36
CA GLY A 552 -0.85 10.28 -7.49
C GLY A 552 -0.33 9.69 -6.17
N GLN A 553 -0.82 10.16 -5.03
CA GLN A 553 -0.33 9.79 -3.70
C GLN A 553 -1.35 8.97 -2.88
N TYR A 554 -2.27 8.28 -3.55
CA TYR A 554 -3.13 7.29 -2.91
C TYR A 554 -2.36 6.03 -2.53
N ARG A 555 -2.74 5.40 -1.40
CA ARG A 555 -2.15 4.21 -0.82
C ARG A 555 -3.25 3.30 -0.26
N GLY A 556 -2.98 2.00 -0.16
CA GLY A 556 -3.84 1.09 0.60
C GLY A 556 -3.86 1.49 2.08
N VAL A 557 -4.97 1.23 2.76
CA VAL A 557 -5.12 1.55 4.19
C VAL A 557 -4.09 0.79 5.04
N ASP A 558 -3.86 -0.47 4.72
CA ASP A 558 -2.85 -1.33 5.36
C ASP A 558 -1.42 -0.79 5.22
N TRP A 559 -1.12 0.00 4.18
CA TRP A 559 0.17 0.69 4.06
C TRP A 559 0.37 1.76 5.15
N VAL A 560 -0.71 2.46 5.53
CA VAL A 560 -0.65 3.49 6.58
C VAL A 560 -0.36 2.83 7.93
N VAL A 561 -1.02 1.71 8.23
CA VAL A 561 -0.76 0.94 9.45
C VAL A 561 0.67 0.41 9.48
N GLU A 562 1.19 -0.08 8.34
CA GLU A 562 2.59 -0.53 8.25
C GLU A 562 3.61 0.62 8.43
N LEU A 563 3.27 1.82 7.96
CA LEU A 563 4.06 3.02 8.24
C LEU A 563 4.09 3.33 9.74
N LEU A 564 2.96 3.21 10.43
CA LEU A 564 2.89 3.35 11.89
C LEU A 564 3.72 2.27 12.59
N ASN A 565 3.65 1.02 12.15
CA ASN A 565 4.47 -0.08 12.65
C ASN A 565 5.96 0.23 12.54
N LEU A 566 6.42 0.76 11.40
CA LEU A 566 7.80 1.18 11.23
C LEU A 566 8.19 2.30 12.19
N PHE A 567 7.34 3.32 12.34
CA PHE A 567 7.58 4.40 13.28
C PHE A 567 7.71 3.89 14.71
N MET A 568 6.80 3.00 15.14
CA MET A 568 6.85 2.39 16.47
C MET A 568 8.06 1.45 16.66
N LYS A 569 8.43 0.65 15.65
CA LYS A 569 9.53 -0.31 15.77
C LYS A 569 10.91 0.32 15.67
N HIS A 570 11.07 1.33 14.81
CA HIS A 570 12.40 1.75 14.35
C HIS A 570 12.72 3.23 14.55
N VAL A 571 11.71 4.09 14.60
CA VAL A 571 11.93 5.54 14.73
C VAL A 571 11.78 6.00 16.17
N TYR A 572 10.64 5.64 16.78
CA TYR A 572 10.26 6.07 18.14
C TYR A 572 10.30 4.93 19.15
N GLY A 573 10.47 3.69 18.70
CA GLY A 573 10.63 2.53 19.56
C GLY A 573 11.84 2.65 20.48
N GLY A 574 11.64 2.37 21.77
CA GLY A 574 12.73 2.37 22.74
C GLY A 574 13.79 1.31 22.43
N SER A 575 15.01 1.56 22.89
CA SER A 575 16.12 0.61 22.78
C SER A 575 16.83 0.46 24.13
N GLY A 576 17.34 -0.75 24.40
CA GLY A 576 18.08 -1.06 25.62
C GLY A 576 17.27 -1.77 26.70
N SER A 577 17.90 -2.00 27.85
CA SER A 577 17.40 -2.89 28.92
C SER A 577 16.28 -2.32 29.79
N ASN A 578 15.96 -1.04 29.64
CA ASN A 578 14.91 -0.36 30.38
C ASN A 578 13.64 -0.19 29.55
N PHE A 579 13.59 -0.84 28.39
CA PHE A 579 12.44 -0.83 27.52
C PHE A 579 11.42 -1.84 28.04
N THR A 580 10.34 -1.33 28.63
CA THR A 580 9.27 -2.10 29.25
C THR A 580 8.00 -2.03 28.43
N LYS A 581 7.09 -2.97 28.69
CA LYS A 581 5.81 -3.11 28.00
C LYS A 581 4.73 -2.11 28.47
N GLU A 582 4.90 -1.57 29.68
CA GLU A 582 3.96 -0.66 30.35
C GLU A 582 3.91 0.75 29.78
#